data_AF-A0A6V7K6V0-F1
#
_entry.id   AF-A0A6V7K6V0-F1
#
_cell.length_a   1.000
_cell.length_b   1.000
_cell.length_c   1.000
_cell.angle_alpha   90.00
_cell.angle_beta   90.00
_cell.angle_gamma   90.00
#
_symmetry.space_group_name_H-M   'P 1'
#
loop_
_entity.id
_entity.type
_entity.pdbx_description
1 polymer ?
#
loop_
_entity_poly.entity_id
_entity_poly.type
_entity_poly.pdbx_seq_one_letter_code
_entity_poly.pdbx_strand_id
1 'polypeptide(L)' 'AGVKDAEMHRQAKTILLEMGHFYQVQDDYLDCYGDSSITGKVGTDIQEGKCSWLAVVALQRSSPAQRKIME' A
#
# COMPACT_ATOMS: atom_id res chain seq x y z
N ALA A 1 1.94 -13.98 30.29
CA ALA A 1 1.17 -13.16 29.32
C ALA A 1 0.92 -11.78 29.94
N GLY A 2 1.04 -10.70 29.16
CA GLY A 2 0.70 -9.33 29.60
C GLY A 2 1.89 -8.38 29.73
N VAL A 3 2.59 -8.11 28.63
CA VAL A 3 3.46 -6.92 28.56
C VAL A 3 2.55 -5.69 28.68
N LYS A 4 2.81 -4.85 29.70
CA LYS A 4 2.04 -3.62 29.99
C LYS A 4 2.92 -2.38 29.98
N ASP A 5 4.21 -2.55 29.73
CA ASP A 5 5.17 -1.45 29.71
C ASP A 5 4.87 -0.52 28.52
N ALA A 6 4.64 0.75 28.82
CA ALA A 6 4.23 1.74 27.83
C ALA A 6 5.35 2.05 26.83
N GLU A 7 6.61 2.00 27.27
CA GLU A 7 7.76 2.28 26.41
C GLU A 7 8.00 1.13 25.44
N MET A 8 7.90 -0.12 25.90
CA MET A 8 7.93 -1.31 25.04
C MET A 8 6.81 -1.27 23.99
N HIS A 9 5.59 -0.89 24.38
CA HIS A 9 4.50 -0.71 23.41
C HIS A 9 4.78 0.40 22.41
N ARG A 10 5.38 1.52 22.84
CA ARG A 10 5.75 2.62 21.94
C ARG A 10 6.77 2.16 20.90
N GLN A 11 7.83 1.48 21.34
CA GLN A 11 8.88 0.96 20.45
C GLN A 11 8.33 -0.07 19.46
N ALA A 12 7.53 -1.04 19.96
CA ALA A 12 6.89 -2.03 19.11
C ALA A 12 5.96 -1.36 18.09
N LYS A 13 5.16 -0.36 18.52
CA LYS A 13 4.26 0.38 17.63
C LYS A 13 5.02 1.07 16.50
N THR A 14 6.16 1.72 16.78
CA THR A 14 6.96 2.36 15.73
C THR A 14 7.36 1.36 14.65
N ILE A 15 7.96 0.23 15.04
CA ILE A 15 8.43 -0.79 14.10
C ILE A 15 7.24 -1.40 13.32
N LEU A 16 6.17 -1.76 14.04
CA LEU A 16 5.01 -2.44 13.44
C LEU A 16 4.24 -1.52 12.48
N LEU A 17 4.20 -0.21 12.72
CA LEU A 17 3.58 0.73 11.79
C LEU A 17 4.40 0.89 10.50
N GLU A 18 5.73 0.95 10.60
CA GLU A 18 6.60 1.00 9.40
C GLU A 18 6.49 -0.30 8.58
N MET A 19 6.51 -1.45 9.25
CA MET A 19 6.29 -2.74 8.60
C MET A 19 4.91 -2.84 7.97
N GLY A 20 3.86 -2.40 8.68
CA GLY A 20 2.49 -2.41 8.17
C GLY A 20 2.32 -1.51 6.94
N HIS A 21 2.95 -0.33 6.95
CA HIS A 21 2.97 0.56 5.81
C HIS A 21 3.67 -0.09 4.61
N PHE A 22 4.85 -0.67 4.79
CA PHE A 22 5.56 -1.37 3.72
C PHE A 22 4.74 -2.55 3.17
N TYR A 23 4.10 -3.32 4.04
CA TYR A 23 3.26 -4.44 3.65
C TYR A 23 2.07 -3.99 2.80
N GLN A 24 1.41 -2.88 3.17
CA GLN A 24 0.31 -2.33 2.37
C GLN A 24 0.80 -1.84 1.00
N VAL A 25 1.96 -1.19 0.92
CA VAL A 25 2.57 -0.80 -0.36
C VAL A 25 2.85 -2.01 -1.25
N GLN A 26 3.30 -3.13 -0.67
CA GLN A 26 3.49 -4.38 -1.39
C GLN A 26 2.15 -4.98 -1.86
N ASP A 27 1.11 -4.97 -1.04
CA ASP A 27 -0.22 -5.43 -1.43
C ASP A 27 -0.78 -4.62 -2.61
N ASP A 28 -0.71 -3.29 -2.56
CA ASP A 28 -1.13 -2.41 -3.65
C ASP A 28 -0.35 -2.68 -4.95
N TYR A 29 0.96 -2.97 -4.85
CA TYR A 29 1.77 -3.36 -6.00
C TYR A 29 1.33 -4.71 -6.60
N LEU A 30 1.13 -5.71 -5.74
CA LEU A 30 0.72 -7.05 -6.14
C LEU A 30 -0.73 -7.09 -6.65
N ASP A 31 -1.58 -6.17 -6.22
CA ASP A 31 -2.93 -6.03 -6.76
C ASP A 31 -2.88 -5.69 -8.26
N CYS A 32 -2.00 -4.77 -8.67
CA CYS A 32 -1.86 -4.38 -10.07
C CYS A 32 -0.97 -5.32 -10.91
N TYR A 33 0.12 -5.84 -10.33
CA TYR A 33 1.18 -6.53 -11.07
C TYR A 33 1.43 -7.97 -10.62
N GLY A 34 0.78 -8.42 -9.54
CA GLY A 34 0.93 -9.78 -9.03
C GLY A 34 0.24 -10.81 -9.93
N ASP A 35 0.81 -12.01 -9.96
CA ASP A 35 0.17 -13.16 -10.60
C ASP A 35 -0.98 -13.67 -9.72
N SER A 36 -2.21 -13.63 -10.23
CA SER A 36 -3.41 -14.03 -9.51
C SER A 36 -3.41 -15.50 -9.08
N SER A 37 -2.66 -16.36 -9.77
CA SER A 37 -2.48 -17.76 -9.37
C SER A 37 -1.61 -17.92 -8.12
N ILE A 38 -0.74 -16.94 -7.85
CA ILE A 38 0.14 -16.90 -6.68
C ILE A 38 -0.50 -16.10 -5.54
N THR A 39 -1.05 -14.92 -5.85
CA THR A 39 -1.69 -14.05 -4.84
C THR A 39 -3.04 -14.59 -4.38
N GLY A 40 -3.67 -15.47 -5.16
CA GLY A 40 -4.97 -16.06 -4.87
C GLY A 40 -6.15 -15.09 -5.03
N LYS A 41 -5.91 -13.89 -5.58
CA LYS A 41 -6.93 -12.87 -5.84
C LYS A 41 -6.72 -12.19 -7.19
N VAL A 42 -7.80 -11.72 -7.79
CA VAL A 42 -7.74 -10.79 -8.93
C VAL A 42 -7.68 -9.38 -8.35
N GLY A 43 -6.74 -8.57 -8.83
CA GLY A 43 -6.64 -7.17 -8.42
C GLY A 43 -7.81 -6.32 -8.91
N THR A 44 -8.26 -5.41 -8.06
CA THR A 44 -9.44 -4.57 -8.28
C THR A 44 -9.20 -3.10 -8.00
N ASP A 45 -8.02 -2.71 -7.50
CA ASP A 45 -7.77 -1.36 -7.00
C ASP A 45 -8.07 -0.26 -8.03
N ILE A 46 -7.71 -0.48 -9.29
CA ILE A 46 -7.93 0.51 -10.38
C ILE A 46 -9.43 0.63 -10.68
N GLN A 47 -10.13 -0.49 -10.82
CA GLN A 47 -11.53 -0.56 -11.17
C GLN A 47 -12.42 0.02 -10.07
N GLU A 48 -12.00 -0.14 -8.81
CA GLU A 48 -12.67 0.42 -7.63
C GLU A 48 -12.27 1.87 -7.34
N GLY A 49 -11.33 2.44 -8.10
CA GLY A 49 -10.86 3.82 -7.92
C GLY A 49 -10.18 4.04 -6.57
N LYS A 50 -9.47 3.03 -6.05
CA LYS A 50 -8.81 3.14 -4.74
C LYS A 50 -7.64 4.12 -4.79
N CYS A 51 -7.41 4.78 -3.66
CA CYS A 51 -6.22 5.60 -3.43
C CYS A 51 -5.02 4.69 -3.08
N SER A 52 -4.65 3.81 -4.02
CA SER A 52 -3.51 2.92 -3.85
C SER A 52 -2.19 3.68 -3.95
N TRP A 53 -1.13 3.11 -3.38
CA TRP A 53 0.22 3.66 -3.44
C TRP A 53 0.66 3.91 -4.89
N LEU A 54 0.31 3.00 -5.82
CA LEU A 54 0.60 3.17 -7.24
C LEU A 54 -0.07 4.41 -7.84
N ALA A 55 -1.35 4.65 -7.53
CA ALA A 55 -2.07 5.83 -8.01
C ALA A 55 -1.43 7.12 -7.49
N VAL A 56 -1.09 7.18 -6.20
CA VAL A 56 -0.44 8.33 -5.58
C VAL A 56 0.93 8.61 -6.21
N VAL A 57 1.77 7.59 -6.34
CA VAL A 57 3.12 7.73 -6.90
C VAL A 57 3.09 8.07 -8.39
N ALA A 58 2.14 7.51 -9.14
CA ALA A 58 1.93 7.86 -10.54
C ALA A 58 1.58 9.35 -10.69
N LEU A 59 0.62 9.86 -9.90
CA LEU A 59 0.26 11.29 -9.93
C LEU A 59 1.43 12.20 -9.56
N GLN A 60 2.22 11.85 -8.54
CA GLN A 60 3.40 12.62 -8.12
C GLN A 60 4.47 12.71 -9.21
N ARG A 61 4.60 11.68 -10.05
CA ARG A 61 5.64 11.58 -11.10
C ARG A 61 5.13 11.89 -12.50
N SER A 62 3.83 12.02 -12.67
CA SER A 62 3.18 12.24 -13.96
C SER A 62 3.55 13.59 -14.55
N SER A 63 3.77 13.62 -15.86
CA SER A 63 3.74 14.86 -16.64
C SER A 63 2.32 15.45 -16.67
N PRO A 64 2.14 16.75 -17.00
CA PRO A 64 0.80 17.33 -17.12
C PRO A 64 -0.12 16.57 -18.09
N ALA A 65 0.43 16.01 -19.17
CA ALA A 65 -0.33 15.21 -20.12
C ALA A 65 -0.77 13.85 -19.53
N GLN A 66 0.11 13.17 -18.79
CA GLN A 66 -0.23 11.91 -18.11
C GLN A 66 -1.23 12.14 -16.98
N ARG A 67 -1.10 13.25 -16.24
CA ARG A 67 -2.03 13.59 -15.17
C ARG A 67 -3.46 13.76 -15.68
N LYS A 68 -3.63 14.40 -16.84
CA LYS A 68 -4.94 14.54 -17.51
C LYS A 68 -5.57 13.21 -17.95
N ILE A 69 -4.79 12.15 -18.08
CA ILE A 69 -5.32 10.80 -18.37
C ILE A 69 -5.87 10.16 -17.09
N MET A 70 -5.33 10.53 -15.93
CA MET A 70 -5.73 10.00 -14.62
C MET A 70 -6.87 10.78 -13.94
N GLU A 71 -7.13 12.02 -14.38
CA GLU A 71 -8.20 12.92 -13.92
C GLU A 71 -9.44 12.86 -14.83
#